data_AF-A0A914NTD4-F1
#
_entry.id   AF-A0A914NTD4-F1
#
_cell.length_a   1.000
_cell.length_b   1.000
_cell.length_c   1.000
_cell.angle_alpha   90.00
_cell.angle_beta   90.00
_cell.angle_gamma   90.00
#
_symmetry.space_group_name_H-M   'P 1'
#
loop_
_entity.id
_entity.type
_entity.pdbx_description
1 polymer ?
#
loop_
_entity_poly.entity_id
_entity_poly.type
_entity_poly.pdbx_seq_one_letter_code
_entity_poly.pdbx_strand_id
1 'polypeptide(L)'
;YLNLARQLEGYSSISFPQCQFEVPEAEEGLATLTVDMKIVSLKVQKDHIQKGRTISLKWSNIIGYSVFPESHVFQLKYFRGDSEKELNLISVFCESIFDVFNRVSAELKASSSSINTIVD
;
A
#
# COMPACT_ATOMS: atom_id res chain seq x y z
N TYR A 1 15.66 -21.79 9.91
CA TYR A 1 15.58 -20.96 8.70
C TYR A 1 14.43 -19.97 8.75
N LEU A 2 13.16 -20.43 8.78
CA LEU A 2 11.99 -19.52 8.77
C LEU A 2 11.96 -18.48 9.91
N ASN A 3 12.38 -18.86 11.13
CA ASN A 3 12.46 -17.90 12.24
C ASN A 3 13.44 -16.75 11.99
N LEU A 4 14.51 -17.01 11.23
CA LEU A 4 15.49 -16.00 10.86
C LEU A 4 14.98 -15.17 9.67
N ALA A 5 14.37 -15.81 8.68
CA ALA A 5 13.76 -15.10 7.54
C ALA A 5 12.67 -14.11 7.99
N ARG A 6 11.87 -14.46 9.02
CA ARG A 6 10.84 -13.60 9.62
C ARG A 6 11.37 -12.31 10.24
N GLN A 7 12.67 -12.23 10.52
CA GLN A 7 13.32 -11.04 11.08
C GLN A 7 13.86 -10.10 9.99
N LEU A 8 13.86 -10.53 8.72
CA LEU A 8 14.38 -9.72 7.62
C LEU A 8 13.39 -8.63 7.21
N GLU A 9 13.94 -7.47 6.84
CA GLU A 9 13.18 -6.38 6.25
C GLU A 9 12.53 -6.84 4.94
N GLY A 10 11.24 -6.53 4.75
CA GLY A 10 10.46 -6.95 3.59
C GLY A 10 9.89 -8.37 3.67
N TYR A 11 10.24 -9.17 4.69
CA TYR A 11 9.57 -10.45 4.91
C TYR A 11 8.06 -10.24 5.10
N SER A 12 7.24 -11.08 4.46
CA SER A 12 5.77 -10.96 4.47
C SER A 12 5.22 -9.72 3.77
N SER A 13 5.98 -9.13 2.85
CA SER A 13 5.51 -8.02 1.99
C SER A 13 5.49 -8.41 0.52
N ILE A 14 4.59 -7.78 -0.24
CA ILE A 14 4.54 -7.85 -1.70
C ILE A 14 4.94 -6.48 -2.25
N SER A 15 5.93 -6.46 -3.14
CA SER A 15 6.41 -5.22 -3.75
C SER A 15 6.05 -5.15 -5.25
N PHE A 16 5.47 -4.02 -5.64
CA PHE A 16 5.12 -3.66 -7.01
C PHE A 16 6.06 -2.53 -7.47
N PRO A 17 6.98 -2.82 -8.42
CA PRO A 17 7.93 -1.83 -8.91
C PRO A 17 7.28 -0.88 -9.93
N GLN A 18 7.98 0.21 -10.25
CA GLN A 18 7.68 1.11 -11.38
C GLN A 18 6.23 1.63 -11.41
N CYS A 19 5.67 1.91 -10.23
CA CYS A 19 4.40 2.62 -10.13
C CYS A 19 4.66 4.10 -10.37
N GLN A 20 4.15 4.64 -11.47
CA GLN A 20 4.11 6.08 -11.65
C GLN A 20 3.03 6.66 -10.74
N PHE A 21 3.23 7.87 -10.25
CA PHE A 21 2.22 8.52 -9.42
C PHE A 21 2.08 9.98 -9.80
N GLU A 22 0.86 10.47 -9.72
CA GLU A 22 0.52 11.87 -9.92
C GLU A 22 -0.03 12.41 -8.60
N VAL A 23 0.71 13.32 -7.95
CA VAL A 23 0.18 14.10 -6.83
C VAL A 23 -0.15 15.50 -7.36
N PRO A 24 -1.37 16.03 -7.14
CA PRO A 24 -1.80 17.33 -7.66
C PRO A 24 -0.90 18.52 -7.29
N GLU A 25 -0.04 18.38 -6.27
CA GLU A 25 0.68 19.49 -5.65
C GLU A 25 2.18 19.59 -5.98
N ALA A 26 2.89 18.59 -6.56
CA ALA A 26 4.31 18.86 -6.89
C ALA A 26 5.13 17.89 -7.76
N GLU A 27 4.91 16.58 -7.82
CA GLU A 27 5.94 15.70 -8.40
C GLU A 27 5.32 14.47 -9.08
N GLU A 28 5.59 14.33 -10.38
CA GLU A 28 5.55 13.04 -11.09
C GLU A 28 6.83 12.27 -10.74
N GLY A 29 6.71 10.96 -10.52
CA GLY A 29 7.88 10.14 -10.22
C GLY A 29 7.60 8.65 -10.31
N LEU A 30 8.68 7.88 -10.35
CA LEU A 30 8.62 6.43 -10.22
C LEU A 30 8.65 6.05 -8.74
N ALA A 31 7.80 5.13 -8.35
CA ALA A 31 7.75 4.61 -6.99
C ALA A 31 7.68 3.08 -6.98
N THR A 32 8.06 2.52 -5.84
CA THR A 32 7.77 1.13 -5.48
C THR A 32 6.69 1.13 -4.42
N LEU A 33 5.57 0.48 -4.69
CA LEU A 33 4.54 0.20 -3.70
C LEU A 33 4.87 -1.12 -3.02
N THR A 34 4.91 -1.14 -1.69
CA THR A 34 5.08 -2.36 -0.91
C THR A 34 3.89 -2.49 0.04
N VAL A 35 3.25 -3.65 -0.02
CA VAL A 35 2.06 -3.98 0.77
C VAL A 35 2.42 -5.07 1.75
N ASP A 36 2.22 -4.80 3.04
CA ASP A 36 2.33 -5.79 4.10
C ASP A 36 1.09 -5.76 5.01
N MET A 37 0.99 -6.72 5.94
CA MET A 37 -0.18 -6.85 6.82
C MET A 37 -0.34 -5.70 7.83
N LYS A 38 0.69 -4.89 8.06
CA LYS A 38 0.71 -3.80 9.04
C LYS A 38 0.58 -2.43 8.38
N ILE A 39 1.30 -2.23 7.28
CA ILE A 39 1.43 -0.96 6.57
C ILE A 39 1.47 -1.18 5.05
N VAL A 40 1.04 -0.13 4.35
CA VAL A 40 1.30 0.08 2.94
C VAL A 40 2.37 1.16 2.84
N SER A 41 3.40 0.94 2.04
CA SER A 41 4.47 1.91 1.84
C SER A 41 4.69 2.24 0.36
N LEU A 42 4.86 3.51 0.06
CA LEU A 42 5.23 4.00 -1.25
C LEU A 42 6.62 4.65 -1.16
N LYS A 43 7.61 4.02 -1.77
CA LYS A 43 8.98 4.54 -1.84
C LYS A 43 9.18 5.25 -3.17
N VAL A 44 9.22 6.57 -3.13
CA VAL A 44 9.47 7.42 -4.31
C VAL A 44 10.95 7.37 -4.65
N GLN A 45 11.27 6.99 -5.89
CA GLN A 45 12.61 7.14 -6.45
C GLN A 45 12.74 8.54 -7.04
N LYS A 46 13.77 9.27 -6.60
CA LYS A 46 14.20 10.53 -7.22
C LYS A 46 15.58 10.27 -7.82
N ASP A 47 15.78 10.68 -9.08
CA ASP A 47 16.94 10.35 -9.90
C ASP A 47 18.27 10.27 -9.13
N HIS A 48 18.94 9.13 -9.25
CA HIS A 48 20.30 8.82 -8.77
C HIS A 48 20.66 9.13 -7.29
N ILE A 49 19.72 9.62 -6.47
CA ILE A 49 19.97 9.96 -5.06
C ILE A 49 19.10 9.07 -4.17
N GLN A 50 19.77 8.21 -3.39
CA GLN A 50 19.13 7.21 -2.50
C GLN A 50 18.25 7.78 -1.38
N LYS A 51 18.12 9.11 -1.23
CA LYS A 51 17.21 9.75 -0.27
C LYS A 51 15.79 9.89 -0.86
N GLY A 52 15.24 8.76 -1.29
CA GLY A 52 13.84 8.67 -1.72
C GLY A 52 12.89 8.91 -0.55
N ARG A 53 11.85 9.71 -0.77
CA ARG A 53 10.78 9.91 0.21
C ARG A 53 9.98 8.62 0.34
N THR A 54 9.76 8.15 1.56
CA THR A 54 8.87 7.00 1.82
C THR A 54 7.59 7.51 2.48
N ILE A 55 6.46 7.18 1.89
CA ILE A 55 5.13 7.41 2.48
C ILE A 55 4.70 6.08 3.08
N SER A 56 4.49 6.02 4.39
CA SER A 56 4.03 4.81 5.08
C SER A 56 2.64 5.06 5.66
N LEU A 57 1.69 4.20 5.32
CA LEU A 57 0.28 4.29 5.68
C LEU A 57 -0.11 3.04 6.46
N LYS A 58 -0.73 3.23 7.63
CA LYS A 58 -1.41 2.12 8.33
C LYS A 58 -2.72 1.80 7.62
N TRP A 59 -3.14 0.55 7.66
CA TRP A 59 -4.45 0.13 7.13
C TRP A 59 -5.63 0.90 7.72
N SER A 60 -5.54 1.32 8.99
CA SER A 60 -6.54 2.16 9.65
C SER A 60 -6.73 3.53 9.02
N ASN A 61 -5.74 4.02 8.26
CA ASN A 61 -5.80 5.32 7.62
C ASN A 61 -6.33 5.21 6.19
N ILE A 62 -6.53 4.01 5.65
CA ILE A 62 -7.02 3.80 4.30
C ILE A 62 -8.55 3.86 4.33
N ILE A 63 -9.10 4.80 3.58
CA ILE A 63 -10.53 5.09 3.51
C ILE A 63 -11.18 4.25 2.40
N GLY A 64 -10.49 4.12 1.28
CA GLY A 64 -10.96 3.37 0.13
C GLY A 64 -9.89 3.23 -0.93
N TYR A 65 -10.11 2.30 -1.83
CA TYR A 65 -9.26 2.07 -3.00
C TYR A 65 -10.11 1.55 -4.15
N SER A 66 -9.72 1.90 -5.37
CA SER A 66 -10.39 1.51 -6.62
C SER A 66 -9.37 1.28 -7.72
N VAL A 67 -9.80 0.60 -8.79
CA VAL A 67 -8.96 0.32 -9.96
C VAL A 67 -9.69 0.78 -11.22
N PHE A 68 -8.93 1.34 -12.15
CA PHE A 68 -9.36 1.72 -13.50
C PHE A 68 -8.47 0.97 -14.50
N PRO A 69 -8.84 -0.27 -14.88
CA PRO A 69 -7.98 -1.17 -15.65
C PRO A 69 -7.56 -0.60 -17.01
N GLU A 70 -8.49 0.08 -17.70
CA GLU A 70 -8.25 0.67 -19.04
C GLU A 70 -7.15 1.73 -19.05
N SER A 71 -7.00 2.46 -17.94
CA SER A 71 -5.96 3.49 -17.78
C SER A 71 -4.79 3.00 -16.93
N HIS A 72 -4.78 1.73 -16.52
CA HIS A 72 -3.80 1.15 -15.62
C HIS A 72 -3.66 1.91 -14.28
N VAL A 73 -4.74 2.52 -13.78
CA VAL A 73 -4.71 3.33 -12.55
C VAL A 73 -5.23 2.52 -11.37
N PHE A 74 -4.46 2.49 -10.28
CA PHE A 74 -4.92 2.15 -8.94
C PHE A 74 -5.05 3.43 -8.12
N GLN A 75 -6.26 3.73 -7.65
CA GLN A 75 -6.53 4.90 -6.83
C GLN A 75 -6.61 4.51 -5.35
N LEU A 76 -5.93 5.27 -4.49
CA LEU A 76 -5.90 5.09 -3.05
C LEU A 76 -6.35 6.37 -2.33
N LYS A 77 -7.35 6.26 -1.46
CA LYS A 77 -7.83 7.33 -0.59
C LYS A 77 -7.46 7.05 0.85
N TYR A 78 -6.86 8.01 1.54
CA TYR A 78 -6.36 7.84 2.90
C TYR A 78 -6.37 9.14 3.71
N PHE A 79 -6.38 9.00 5.03
CA PHE A 79 -6.19 10.12 5.96
C PHE A 79 -4.71 10.41 6.21
N ARG A 80 -4.34 11.69 6.17
CA ARG A 80 -3.05 12.21 6.62
C ARG A 80 -3.30 13.31 7.65
N GLY A 81 -3.17 12.96 8.94
CA GLY A 81 -3.73 13.80 10.00
C GLY A 81 -5.26 13.80 9.87
N ASP A 82 -5.87 14.97 9.90
CA ASP A 82 -7.32 15.13 9.77
C ASP A 82 -7.79 15.39 8.32
N SER A 83 -6.86 15.38 7.37
CA SER A 83 -7.18 15.65 5.95
C SER A 83 -7.20 14.37 5.12
N GLU A 84 -8.23 14.24 4.30
CA GLU A 84 -8.28 13.23 3.25
C GLU A 84 -7.30 13.57 2.12
N LYS A 85 -6.62 12.54 1.62
CA LYS A 85 -5.70 12.62 0.50
C LYS A 85 -6.00 11.49 -0.48
N GLU A 86 -5.79 11.77 -1.75
CA GLU A 86 -5.92 10.82 -2.85
C GLU A 86 -4.57 10.66 -3.54
N LEU A 87 -4.27 9.42 -3.94
CA LEU A 87 -3.08 9.05 -4.68
C LEU A 87 -3.50 8.13 -5.83
N ASN A 88 -3.17 8.54 -7.05
CA ASN A 88 -3.34 7.71 -8.24
C ASN A 88 -1.99 7.09 -8.62
N LEU A 89 -1.94 5.77 -8.64
CA LEU A 89 -0.79 4.98 -9.07
C LEU A 89 -1.05 4.42 -10.45
N ILE A 90 -0.28 4.85 -11.44
CA ILE A 90 -0.31 4.29 -12.79
C ILE A 90 0.68 3.12 -12.82
N SER A 91 0.16 1.91 -13.03
CA SER A 91 0.94 0.68 -13.07
C SER A 91 0.23 -0.41 -13.86
N VAL A 92 0.98 -1.15 -14.66
CA VAL A 92 0.51 -2.38 -15.32
C VAL A 92 0.02 -3.44 -14.31
N PHE A 93 0.40 -3.31 -13.04
CA PHE A 93 -0.01 -4.20 -11.96
C PHE A 93 -1.26 -3.71 -11.20
N CYS A 94 -1.97 -2.68 -11.66
CA CYS A 94 -3.08 -2.05 -10.93
C CYS A 94 -4.15 -3.05 -10.44
N GLU A 95 -4.53 -4.03 -11.26
CA GLU A 95 -5.49 -5.08 -10.87
C GLU A 95 -4.91 -6.02 -9.81
N SER A 96 -3.64 -6.42 -9.96
CA SER A 96 -2.96 -7.25 -8.96
C SER A 96 -2.79 -6.52 -7.62
N ILE A 97 -2.52 -5.21 -7.65
CA ILE A 97 -2.47 -4.36 -6.46
C ILE A 97 -3.85 -4.38 -5.78
N PHE A 98 -4.92 -4.18 -6.54
CA PHE A 98 -6.29 -4.22 -6.03
C PHE A 98 -6.64 -5.56 -5.37
N ASP A 99 -6.27 -6.68 -6.00
CA ASP A 99 -6.48 -8.02 -5.44
C ASP A 99 -5.73 -8.24 -4.12
N VAL A 100 -4.48 -7.78 -4.03
CA VAL A 100 -3.72 -7.84 -2.79
C VAL A 100 -4.37 -7.01 -1.69
N PHE A 101 -4.84 -5.80 -2.00
CA PHE A 101 -5.55 -4.95 -1.04
C PHE A 101 -6.85 -5.60 -0.55
N ASN A 102 -7.63 -6.21 -1.44
CA ASN A 102 -8.86 -6.95 -1.07
C ASN A 102 -8.55 -8.08 -0.10
N ARG A 103 -7.53 -8.89 -0.38
CA ARG A 103 -7.13 -10.02 0.46
C ARG A 103 -6.64 -9.57 1.84
N VAL A 104 -5.70 -8.62 1.89
CA VAL A 104 -5.16 -8.12 3.15
C VAL A 104 -6.27 -7.47 3.98
N SER A 105 -7.14 -6.67 3.36
CA SER A 105 -8.27 -6.05 4.06
C SER A 105 -9.24 -7.10 4.62
N ALA A 106 -9.54 -8.16 3.87
CA ALA A 106 -10.39 -9.26 4.33
C ALA A 106 -9.77 -10.00 5.53
N GLU A 107 -8.45 -10.29 5.49
CA GLU A 107 -7.74 -10.94 6.58
C GLU A 107 -7.67 -10.07 7.85
N LEU A 108 -7.48 -8.76 7.69
CA LEU A 108 -7.51 -7.81 8.81
C LEU A 108 -8.90 -7.71 9.44
N LYS A 109 -9.96 -7.74 8.64
CA LYS A 109 -11.34 -7.80 9.14
C LYS A 109 -11.60 -9.10 9.89
N ALA A 110 -11.21 -10.24 9.30
CA ALA A 110 -11.39 -11.55 9.92
C ALA A 110 -10.66 -11.65 11.28
N SER A 111 -9.39 -11.23 11.34
CA SER A 111 -8.61 -11.22 12.59
C SER A 111 -9.18 -10.29 13.66
N SER A 112 -9.78 -9.15 13.27
CA SER A 112 -10.47 -8.26 14.21
C SER A 112 -11.75 -8.86 14.79
N SER A 113 -12.47 -9.67 14.00
CA SER A 113 -13.69 -10.35 14.45
C SER A 113 -13.44 -11.55 15.36
N SER A 114 -12.31 -12.24 15.20
CA SER A 114 -11.96 -13.44 15.98
C SER A 114 -11.61 -13.16 17.45
N ILE A 115 -11.35 -11.91 17.82
CA ILE A 115 -11.04 -11.52 19.21
C ILE A 115 -12.30 -11.47 20.08
N ASN A 116 -13.50 -11.41 19.48
CA ASN A 116 -14.78 -11.25 20.20
C ASN A 116 -15.51 -12.58 20.50
N THR A 117 -14.91 -13.75 20.27
CA THR A 117 -15.58 -15.06 20.41
C THR A 117 -15.06 -15.92 21.57
N ILE A 118 -14.52 -15.30 22.62
CA ILE A 118 -14.21 -15.99 23.89
C ILE A 118 -14.85 -15.23 25.05
N VAL A 119 -16.18 -15.23 25.11
CA VAL A 119 -16.94 -15.10 26.36
C VAL A 119 -18.24 -15.89 26.18
N ASP A 120 -18.25 -17.13 26.69
CA ASP A 120 -19.30 -17.77 27.49
C ASP A 120 -18.96 -19.24 27.72
#